data_AF-A0A8H4L0I0-F1
#
_entry.id   AF-A0A8H4L0I0-F1
#
_cell.length_a   1.000
_cell.length_b   1.000
_cell.length_c   1.000
_cell.angle_alpha   90.00
_cell.angle_beta   90.00
_cell.angle_gamma   90.00
#
_symmetry.space_group_name_H-M   'P 1'
#
loop_
_entity.id
_entity.type
_entity.pdbx_description
1 polymer ?
#
loop_
_entity_poly.entity_id
_entity_poly.type
_entity_poly.pdbx_seq_one_letter_code
_entity_poly.pdbx_strand_id
1 'polypeptide(L)'
;MQPMPALGALGHTWTAMRAMEFISLITIIGLASNFISEMVSADYAAPKALIGTLVVACISTLYIVISYILYWDGMLPLLVATGADLMLLIACIVVACTVGKPVSYLSCPKFPSDGNTANFINSLFHNVYNSRSNTFRWVDADKASCYQIKSIWGLSIALCVLFAFSAITSGCLWKRTKGARAPPKYIDA
;
A
#
# COMPACT_ATOMS: atom_id res chain seq x y z
N MET A 1 13.28 -18.30 -23.30
CA MET A 1 12.72 -16.93 -23.36
C MET A 1 11.39 -17.02 -24.11
N GLN A 2 10.28 -17.28 -23.41
CA GLN A 2 8.97 -17.25 -24.08
C GLN A 2 8.65 -15.79 -24.42
N PRO A 3 8.08 -15.50 -25.61
CA PRO A 3 7.78 -14.13 -26.00
C PRO A 3 6.81 -13.54 -24.97
N MET A 4 7.09 -12.30 -24.55
CA MET A 4 6.17 -11.50 -23.72
C MET A 4 4.74 -11.69 -24.25
N PRO A 5 3.73 -11.88 -23.37
CA PRO A 5 2.34 -11.86 -23.78
C PRO A 5 2.12 -10.60 -24.63
N ALA A 6 1.79 -10.76 -25.91
CA ALA A 6 1.67 -9.67 -26.88
C ALA A 6 0.40 -8.83 -26.65
N LEU A 7 0.23 -8.33 -25.42
CA LEU A 7 -0.91 -7.51 -24.99
C LEU A 7 -0.69 -6.00 -25.21
N GLY A 8 0.34 -5.64 -25.97
CA GLY A 8 0.64 -4.26 -26.35
C GLY A 8 0.82 -3.34 -25.15
N ALA A 9 0.48 -2.05 -25.31
CA ALA A 9 0.67 -1.02 -24.28
C ALA A 9 -0.01 -1.35 -22.92
N LEU A 10 -1.12 -2.10 -22.92
CA LEU A 10 -1.86 -2.45 -21.70
C LEU A 10 -1.12 -3.48 -20.82
N GLY A 11 -0.37 -4.39 -21.44
CA GLY A 11 0.46 -5.33 -20.70
C GLY A 11 1.64 -4.62 -20.03
N HIS A 12 2.28 -3.69 -20.75
CA HIS A 12 3.37 -2.88 -20.21
C HIS A 12 2.92 -1.99 -19.06
N THR A 13 1.76 -1.32 -19.18
CA THR A 13 1.24 -0.49 -18.08
C THR A 13 0.92 -1.33 -16.85
N TRP A 14 0.33 -2.51 -17.00
CA TRP A 14 0.08 -3.40 -15.87
C TRP A 14 1.38 -3.82 -15.15
N THR A 15 2.42 -4.20 -15.90
CA THR A 15 3.72 -4.53 -15.31
C THR A 15 4.40 -3.34 -14.62
N ALA A 16 4.25 -2.14 -15.19
CA ALA A 16 4.80 -0.91 -14.60
C ALA A 16 4.10 -0.55 -13.29
N MET A 17 2.76 -0.69 -13.23
CA MET A 17 2.00 -0.49 -11.99
C MET A 17 2.46 -1.45 -10.89
N ARG A 18 2.61 -2.75 -11.21
CA ARG A 18 3.10 -3.77 -10.26
C ARG A 18 4.50 -3.46 -9.73
N ALA A 19 5.38 -2.95 -10.57
CA ALA A 19 6.72 -2.53 -10.15
C ALA A 19 6.67 -1.34 -9.16
N MET A 20 5.85 -0.33 -9.44
CA MET A 20 5.68 0.82 -8.55
C MET A 20 5.01 0.45 -7.22
N GLU A 21 4.02 -0.46 -7.26
CA GLU A 21 3.39 -1.02 -6.06
C GLU A 21 4.42 -1.76 -5.20
N PHE A 22 5.25 -2.61 -5.82
CA PHE A 22 6.29 -3.36 -5.13
C PHE A 22 7.31 -2.44 -4.43
N ILE A 23 7.83 -1.43 -5.13
CA ILE A 23 8.80 -0.48 -4.56
C ILE A 23 8.18 0.28 -3.37
N SER A 24 6.93 0.72 -3.52
CA SER A 24 6.22 1.45 -2.47
C SER A 24 5.98 0.59 -1.23
N LEU A 25 5.62 -0.68 -1.41
CA LEU A 25 5.41 -1.63 -0.31
C LEU A 25 6.70 -1.97 0.44
N ILE A 26 7.80 -2.24 -0.27
CA ILE A 26 9.11 -2.48 0.35
C ILE A 26 9.55 -1.26 1.17
N THR A 27 9.31 -0.06 0.64
CA THR A 27 9.60 1.18 1.37
C THR A 27 8.76 1.27 2.66
N ILE A 28 7.46 1.00 2.60
CA ILE A 28 6.60 0.97 3.79
C ILE A 28 7.08 -0.07 4.80
N ILE A 29 7.44 -1.27 4.36
CA ILE A 29 7.97 -2.34 5.22
C ILE A 29 9.24 -1.87 5.94
N GLY A 30 10.17 -1.25 5.23
CA GLY A 30 11.41 -0.72 5.81
C GLY A 30 11.15 0.38 6.85
N LEU A 31 10.31 1.37 6.51
CA LEU A 31 9.99 2.45 7.44
C LEU A 31 9.20 1.98 8.66
N ALA A 32 8.24 1.05 8.48
CA ALA A 32 7.43 0.52 9.57
C ALA A 32 8.23 -0.42 10.49
N SER A 33 9.10 -1.26 9.93
CA SER A 33 9.96 -2.15 10.73
C SER A 33 10.96 -1.36 11.57
N ASN A 34 11.54 -0.28 11.03
CA ASN A 34 12.43 0.59 11.81
C ASN A 34 11.70 1.19 13.02
N PHE A 35 10.48 1.71 12.83
CA PHE A 35 9.67 2.20 13.95
C PHE A 35 9.36 1.12 14.98
N ILE A 36 8.97 -0.08 14.54
CA ILE A 36 8.65 -1.18 15.46
C ILE A 36 9.91 -1.58 16.24
N SER A 37 11.08 -1.65 15.59
CA SER A 37 12.34 -1.97 16.23
C SER A 37 12.70 -0.95 17.30
N GLU A 38 12.53 0.35 17.01
CA GLU A 38 12.84 1.43 17.94
C GLU A 38 11.86 1.47 19.13
N MET A 39 10.57 1.21 18.89
CA MET A 39 9.57 1.07 19.95
C MET A 39 9.88 -0.10 20.89
N VAL A 40 10.19 -1.27 20.32
CA VAL A 40 10.49 -2.48 21.10
C VAL A 40 11.81 -2.33 21.86
N SER A 41 12.81 -1.68 21.27
CA SER A 41 14.10 -1.41 21.94
C SER A 41 13.98 -0.44 23.12
N ALA A 42 12.92 0.36 23.15
CA ALA A 42 12.60 1.30 24.22
C ALA A 42 11.54 0.76 25.21
N ASP A 43 11.29 -0.55 25.22
CA ASP A 43 10.28 -1.23 26.07
C ASP A 43 8.83 -0.74 25.89
N TYR A 44 8.51 -0.16 24.72
CA TYR A 44 7.15 0.24 24.37
C TYR A 44 6.43 -0.81 23.51
N ALA A 45 5.15 -1.00 23.77
CA ALA A 45 4.28 -1.80 22.90
C ALA A 45 4.03 -1.06 21.58
N ALA A 46 4.39 -1.69 20.45
CA ALA A 46 4.19 -1.10 19.13
C ALA A 46 2.68 -0.87 18.83
N PRO A 47 2.31 0.28 18.23
CA PRO A 47 0.90 0.57 17.93
C PRO A 47 0.30 -0.45 16.97
N LYS A 48 -0.90 -0.95 17.31
CA LYS A 48 -1.63 -1.97 16.50
C LYS A 48 -1.82 -1.55 15.04
N ALA A 49 -2.00 -0.25 14.77
CA ALA A 49 -2.13 0.28 13.41
C ALA A 49 -0.86 0.09 12.57
N LEU A 50 0.32 0.26 13.17
CA LEU A 50 1.61 0.12 12.49
C LEU A 50 1.92 -1.36 12.21
N ILE A 51 1.62 -2.23 13.18
CA ILE A 51 1.70 -3.69 13.02
C ILE A 51 0.74 -4.15 11.90
N GLY A 52 -0.51 -3.67 11.91
CA GLY A 52 -1.49 -3.98 10.87
C GLY A 52 -1.03 -3.53 9.48
N THR A 53 -0.43 -2.35 9.39
CA THR A 53 0.16 -1.84 8.14
C THR A 53 1.28 -2.76 7.63
N LEU A 54 2.18 -3.19 8.52
CA LEU A 54 3.26 -4.10 8.16
C LEU A 54 2.73 -5.45 7.64
N VAL A 55 1.74 -6.04 8.32
CA VAL A 55 1.13 -7.31 7.90
C VAL A 55 0.47 -7.19 6.52
N VAL A 56 -0.34 -6.15 6.31
CA VAL A 56 -0.97 -5.89 5.00
C VAL A 56 0.07 -5.66 3.92
N ALA A 57 1.17 -4.94 4.23
CA ALA A 57 2.23 -4.69 3.28
C ALA A 57 2.96 -5.98 2.87
N CYS A 58 3.25 -6.88 3.83
CA CYS A 58 3.88 -8.17 3.54
C CYS A 58 3.00 -9.07 2.67
N ILE A 59 1.70 -9.18 3.00
CA ILE A 59 0.75 -9.99 2.21
C ILE A 59 0.61 -9.42 0.78
N SER A 60 0.45 -8.10 0.66
CA SER A 60 0.38 -7.41 -0.63
C SER A 60 1.64 -7.63 -1.47
N THR A 61 2.82 -7.58 -0.85
CA THR A 61 4.11 -7.81 -1.53
C THR A 61 4.18 -9.22 -2.11
N LEU A 62 3.81 -10.24 -1.32
CA LEU A 62 3.75 -11.63 -1.80
C LEU A 62 2.76 -11.78 -2.95
N TYR A 63 1.58 -11.17 -2.85
CA TYR A 63 0.58 -11.18 -3.91
C TYR A 63 1.10 -10.58 -5.22
N ILE A 64 1.80 -9.44 -5.17
CA ILE A 64 2.36 -8.79 -6.36
C ILE A 64 3.43 -9.67 -7.02
N VAL A 65 4.32 -10.28 -6.24
CA VAL A 65 5.37 -11.17 -6.77
C VAL A 65 4.76 -12.40 -7.43
N ILE A 66 3.81 -13.06 -6.78
CA ILE A 66 3.11 -14.23 -7.34
C ILE A 66 2.35 -13.84 -8.62
N SER A 67 1.62 -12.72 -8.59
CA SER A 67 0.87 -12.23 -9.76
C SER A 67 1.80 -11.90 -10.92
N TYR A 68 2.98 -11.33 -10.64
CA TYR A 68 3.99 -11.03 -11.65
C TYR A 68 4.52 -12.29 -12.33
N ILE A 69 4.85 -13.33 -11.56
CA ILE A 69 5.30 -14.62 -12.10
C ILE A 69 4.19 -15.24 -12.96
N LEU A 70 2.96 -15.31 -12.43
CA LEU A 70 1.84 -15.96 -13.11
C LEU A 70 1.41 -15.20 -14.39
N TYR A 71 1.69 -13.90 -14.47
CA TYR A 71 1.52 -13.11 -15.70
C TYR A 71 2.54 -13.49 -16.77
N TRP A 72 3.80 -13.69 -16.40
CA TRP A 72 4.83 -14.15 -17.33
C TRP A 72 4.56 -15.57 -17.84
N ASP A 73 4.00 -16.43 -16.99
CA ASP A 73 3.56 -17.77 -17.37
C ASP A 73 2.30 -17.77 -18.24
N GLY A 74 1.66 -16.62 -18.47
CA GLY A 74 0.45 -16.49 -19.28
C GLY A 74 -0.79 -17.17 -18.69
N MET A 75 -0.71 -17.67 -17.45
CA MET A 75 -1.77 -18.40 -16.76
C MET A 75 -2.63 -17.51 -15.86
N LEU A 76 -2.42 -16.19 -15.87
CA LEU A 76 -3.09 -15.28 -14.94
C LEU A 76 -4.60 -15.23 -15.18
N PRO A 77 -5.45 -15.69 -14.23
CA PRO A 77 -6.89 -15.50 -14.30
C PRO A 77 -7.20 -14.02 -14.02
N LEU A 78 -7.24 -13.20 -15.09
CA LEU A 78 -7.41 -11.74 -15.01
C LEU A 78 -8.59 -11.29 -14.15
N LEU A 79 -9.68 -12.06 -14.13
CA LEU A 79 -10.85 -11.76 -13.29
C LEU A 79 -10.56 -11.88 -11.79
N VAL A 80 -9.77 -12.90 -11.40
CA VAL A 80 -9.35 -13.10 -10.00
C VAL A 80 -8.32 -12.02 -9.62
N ALA A 81 -7.43 -11.65 -10.55
CA ALA A 81 -6.49 -10.56 -10.34
C ALA A 81 -7.21 -9.24 -10.06
N THR A 82 -8.22 -8.86 -10.86
CA THR A 82 -9.03 -7.66 -10.62
C THR A 82 -9.74 -7.70 -9.27
N GLY A 83 -10.30 -8.85 -8.88
CA GLY A 83 -10.94 -9.01 -7.58
C GLY A 83 -9.96 -8.85 -6.41
N ALA A 84 -8.77 -9.44 -6.52
CA ALA A 84 -7.72 -9.32 -5.52
C ALA A 84 -7.17 -7.88 -5.43
N ASP A 85 -6.98 -7.19 -6.56
CA ASP A 85 -6.57 -5.78 -6.59
C ASP A 85 -7.59 -4.87 -5.89
N LEU A 86 -8.89 -5.11 -6.09
CA LEU A 86 -9.95 -4.39 -5.36
C LEU A 86 -9.96 -4.70 -3.87
N MET A 87 -9.70 -5.97 -3.48
CA MET A 87 -9.61 -6.34 -2.07
C MET A 87 -8.41 -5.65 -1.39
N LEU A 88 -7.26 -5.58 -2.07
CA LEU A 88 -6.09 -4.86 -1.58
C LEU A 88 -6.29 -3.35 -1.56
N LEU A 89 -7.01 -2.79 -2.54
CA LEU A 89 -7.43 -1.39 -2.52
C LEU A 89 -8.20 -1.06 -1.23
N ILE A 90 -9.19 -1.89 -0.86
CA ILE A 90 -9.96 -1.70 0.38
C ILE A 90 -9.04 -1.78 1.60
N ALA A 91 -8.13 -2.76 1.65
CA ALA A 91 -7.16 -2.89 2.74
C ALA A 91 -6.25 -1.64 2.85
N CYS A 92 -5.74 -1.14 1.73
CA CYS A 92 -4.93 0.07 1.68
C CYS A 92 -5.70 1.32 2.12
N ILE A 93 -6.99 1.43 1.81
CA ILE A 93 -7.84 2.53 2.30
C ILE A 93 -7.95 2.47 3.83
N VAL A 94 -8.18 1.29 4.42
CA VAL A 94 -8.22 1.14 5.88
C VAL A 94 -6.89 1.54 6.52
N VAL A 95 -5.77 1.14 5.94
CA VAL A 95 -4.42 1.55 6.37
C VAL A 95 -4.26 3.07 6.26
N ALA A 96 -4.62 3.68 5.13
CA ALA A 96 -4.52 5.12 4.92
C ALA A 96 -5.40 5.91 5.91
N CYS A 97 -6.59 5.42 6.24
CA CYS A 97 -7.48 6.06 7.22
C CYS A 97 -6.97 5.90 8.66
N THR A 98 -6.41 4.74 9.02
CA THR A 98 -5.90 4.50 10.37
C THR A 98 -4.61 5.27 10.65
N VAL A 99 -3.65 5.27 9.71
CA VAL A 99 -2.41 6.04 9.83
C VAL A 99 -2.64 7.54 9.57
N GLY A 100 -3.62 7.90 8.75
CA GLY A 100 -3.91 9.30 8.41
C GLY A 100 -4.46 10.13 9.56
N LYS A 101 -5.23 9.53 10.47
CA LYS A 101 -5.76 10.23 11.66
C LYS A 101 -4.67 10.90 12.49
N PRO A 102 -3.63 10.20 13.00
CA PRO A 102 -2.58 10.85 13.77
C PRO A 102 -1.72 11.79 12.93
N VAL A 103 -1.47 11.46 11.66
CA VAL A 103 -0.64 12.28 10.77
C VAL A 103 -1.25 13.64 10.47
N SER A 104 -2.59 13.72 10.37
CA SER A 104 -3.28 14.97 10.05
C SER A 104 -3.09 16.07 11.10
N TYR A 105 -2.76 15.72 12.35
CA TYR A 105 -2.54 16.68 13.44
C TYR A 105 -1.07 17.09 13.61
N LEU A 106 -0.16 16.53 12.80
CA LEU A 106 1.28 16.75 12.94
C LEU A 106 1.78 17.90 12.08
N SER A 107 2.60 18.77 12.68
CA SER A 107 3.32 19.85 12.00
C SER A 107 4.84 19.66 12.16
N CYS A 108 5.43 18.80 11.33
CA CYS A 108 6.84 18.40 11.42
C CYS A 108 7.87 19.55 11.46
N PRO A 109 7.69 20.71 10.80
CA PRO A 109 8.65 21.81 10.88
C PRO A 109 8.80 22.44 12.27
N LYS A 110 7.85 22.21 13.17
CA LYS A 110 7.82 22.80 14.51
C LYS A 110 8.51 21.93 15.57
N PHE A 111 8.95 20.72 15.21
CA PHE A 111 9.53 19.78 16.17
C PHE A 111 11.07 19.86 16.20
N PRO A 112 11.66 19.67 17.39
CA PRO A 112 13.11 19.55 17.57
C PRO A 112 13.67 18.27 16.91
N SER A 113 14.99 18.19 16.79
CA SER A 113 15.70 17.08 16.08
C SER A 113 16.31 16.06 17.05
N ASP A 114 16.10 16.28 18.34
CA ASP A 114 16.70 15.63 19.49
C ASP A 114 15.62 14.92 20.33
N GLY A 115 14.47 14.64 19.72
CA GLY A 115 13.36 13.91 20.34
C GLY A 115 13.61 12.40 20.42
N ASN A 116 12.72 11.72 21.13
CA ASN A 116 12.72 10.25 21.26
C ASN A 116 11.55 9.68 20.45
N THR A 117 11.86 8.94 19.39
CA THR A 117 10.87 8.32 18.50
C THR A 117 9.86 7.47 19.26
N ALA A 118 10.31 6.68 20.24
CA ALA A 118 9.43 5.76 20.94
C ALA A 118 8.38 6.50 21.80
N ASN A 119 8.82 7.50 22.56
CA ASN A 119 7.94 8.37 23.34
C ASN A 119 6.98 9.16 22.44
N PHE A 120 7.48 9.67 21.31
CA PHE A 120 6.69 10.41 20.35
C PHE A 120 5.61 9.54 19.71
N ILE A 121 5.97 8.38 19.16
CA ILE A 121 5.02 7.48 18.51
C ILE A 121 4.02 6.91 19.51
N ASN A 122 4.46 6.53 20.72
CA ASN A 122 3.55 6.06 21.77
C ASN A 122 2.53 7.16 22.15
N SER A 123 2.99 8.39 22.43
CA SER A 123 2.11 9.50 22.79
C SER A 123 1.19 9.92 21.64
N LEU A 124 1.66 9.82 20.39
CA LEU A 124 0.89 10.10 19.19
C LEU A 124 -0.32 9.18 19.07
N PHE A 125 -0.08 7.86 19.04
CA PHE A 125 -1.14 6.88 18.89
C PHE A 125 -2.03 6.82 20.15
N HIS A 126 -1.47 6.94 21.35
CA HIS A 126 -2.28 6.93 22.56
C HIS A 126 -3.25 8.12 22.62
N ASN A 127 -2.77 9.34 22.37
CA ASN A 127 -3.62 10.54 22.42
C ASN A 127 -4.66 10.57 21.31
N VAL A 128 -4.31 10.21 20.07
CA VAL A 128 -5.27 10.31 18.96
C VAL A 128 -6.38 9.28 19.04
N TYR A 129 -6.10 8.10 19.59
CA TYR A 129 -7.11 7.03 19.72
C TYR A 129 -7.91 7.09 21.02
N ASN A 130 -7.32 7.58 22.12
CA ASN A 130 -8.01 7.63 23.43
C ASN A 130 -8.51 9.03 23.84
N SER A 131 -7.91 10.11 23.34
CA SER A 131 -8.33 11.47 23.74
C SER A 131 -9.44 11.98 22.82
N ARG A 132 -10.59 12.32 23.42
CA ARG A 132 -11.73 13.01 22.77
C ARG A 132 -11.60 14.54 22.78
N SER A 133 -10.57 15.09 23.41
CA SER A 133 -10.32 16.53 23.49
C SER A 133 -9.45 17.01 22.32
N ASN A 134 -9.71 18.22 21.81
CA ASN A 134 -8.95 18.85 20.72
C ASN A 134 -7.54 19.34 21.13
N THR A 135 -7.05 18.93 22.30
CA THR A 135 -5.75 19.39 22.85
C THR A 135 -4.78 18.23 22.84
N PHE A 136 -3.99 18.13 21.78
CA PHE A 136 -2.94 17.12 21.65
C PHE A 136 -1.62 17.65 22.19
N ARG A 137 -1.00 16.93 23.14
CA ARG A 137 0.39 17.17 23.56
C ARG A 137 1.23 15.95 23.18
N TRP A 138 2.27 16.20 22.40
CA TRP A 138 3.23 15.19 21.94
C TRP A 138 4.43 15.19 22.89
N VAL A 139 4.84 14.01 23.35
CA VAL A 139 5.98 13.84 24.25
C VAL A 139 7.22 13.56 23.41
N ASP A 140 8.32 14.26 23.67
CA ASP A 140 9.63 14.11 23.01
C ASP A 140 9.55 14.04 21.48
N ALA A 141 8.79 14.95 20.88
CA ALA A 141 8.52 14.94 19.45
C ALA A 141 9.81 15.05 18.62
N ASP A 142 10.05 14.04 17.79
CA ASP A 142 11.18 13.98 16.88
C ASP A 142 10.76 14.34 15.45
N LYS A 143 11.55 15.22 14.83
CA LYS A 143 11.33 15.67 13.44
C LYS A 143 11.49 14.53 12.44
N ALA A 144 12.47 13.65 12.59
CA ALA A 144 12.72 12.57 11.63
C ALA A 144 11.55 11.57 11.63
N SER A 145 11.11 11.16 12.82
CA SER A 145 9.94 10.31 13.06
C SER A 145 8.66 10.91 12.48
N CYS A 146 8.47 12.23 12.63
CA CYS A 146 7.32 12.92 12.04
C CYS A 146 7.28 12.80 10.50
N TYR A 147 8.41 12.98 9.83
CA TYR A 147 8.48 12.79 8.37
C TYR A 147 8.34 11.33 7.97
N GLN A 148 8.91 10.41 8.74
CA GLN A 148 8.85 8.98 8.45
C GLN A 148 7.40 8.45 8.50
N ILE A 149 6.62 8.80 9.52
CA ILE A 149 5.20 8.38 9.59
C ILE A 149 4.35 9.07 8.51
N LYS A 150 4.68 10.31 8.16
CA LYS A 150 4.02 11.03 7.06
C LYS A 150 4.31 10.40 5.70
N SER A 151 5.52 9.88 5.49
CA SER A 151 5.91 9.14 4.29
C SER A 151 5.15 7.81 4.20
N ILE A 152 4.98 7.07 5.30
CA ILE A 152 4.17 5.84 5.32
C ILE A 152 2.72 6.14 4.90
N TRP A 153 2.13 7.21 5.43
CA TRP A 153 0.78 7.63 5.03
C TRP A 153 0.69 8.04 3.56
N GLY A 154 1.65 8.84 3.07
CA GLY A 154 1.69 9.27 1.68
C GLY A 154 1.85 8.11 0.70
N LEU A 155 2.74 7.16 1.00
CA LEU A 155 2.91 5.94 0.21
C LEU A 155 1.66 5.05 0.25
N SER A 156 0.94 5.02 1.38
CA SER A 156 -0.34 4.29 1.48
C SER A 156 -1.41 4.87 0.55
N ILE A 157 -1.50 6.20 0.42
CA ILE A 157 -2.39 6.85 -0.53
C ILE A 157 -1.98 6.55 -1.98
N ALA A 158 -0.67 6.61 -2.26
CA ALA A 158 -0.15 6.27 -3.58
C ALA A 158 -0.50 4.83 -3.97
N LEU A 159 -0.38 3.88 -3.03
CA LEU A 159 -0.79 2.49 -3.24
C LEU A 159 -2.28 2.35 -3.54
N CYS A 160 -3.17 3.11 -2.89
CA CYS A 160 -4.59 3.11 -3.24
C CYS A 160 -4.79 3.49 -4.71
N VAL A 161 -4.09 4.52 -5.19
CA VAL A 161 -4.19 4.95 -6.59
C VAL A 161 -3.66 3.86 -7.52
N LEU A 162 -2.49 3.29 -7.20
CA LEU A 162 -1.86 2.24 -8.01
C LEU A 162 -2.74 0.99 -8.12
N PHE A 163 -3.28 0.47 -7.01
CA PHE A 163 -4.18 -0.69 -7.03
C PHE A 163 -5.48 -0.41 -7.79
N ALA A 164 -6.01 0.82 -7.72
CA ALA A 164 -7.18 1.20 -8.53
C ALA A 164 -6.86 1.16 -10.03
N PHE A 165 -5.71 1.70 -10.44
CA PHE A 165 -5.25 1.60 -11.84
C PHE A 165 -4.96 0.15 -12.26
N SER A 166 -4.39 -0.66 -11.38
CA SER A 166 -4.12 -2.09 -11.59
C SER A 166 -5.42 -2.88 -11.79
N ALA A 167 -6.46 -2.60 -11.00
CA ALA A 167 -7.79 -3.17 -11.15
C ALA A 167 -8.47 -2.76 -12.48
N ILE A 168 -8.36 -1.48 -12.87
CA ILE A 168 -8.93 -0.99 -14.14
C ILE A 168 -8.23 -1.62 -15.34
N THR A 169 -6.89 -1.66 -15.33
CA THR A 169 -6.11 -2.22 -16.43
C THR A 169 -6.35 -3.72 -16.58
N SER A 170 -6.34 -4.50 -15.48
CA SER A 170 -6.66 -5.93 -15.49
C SER A 170 -8.10 -6.20 -15.95
N GLY A 171 -9.07 -5.40 -15.51
CA GLY A 171 -10.47 -5.50 -15.96
C GLY A 171 -10.65 -5.19 -17.44
N CYS A 172 -9.96 -4.18 -17.97
CA CYS A 172 -9.93 -3.87 -19.41
C CYS A 172 -9.28 -5.01 -20.22
N LEU A 173 -8.20 -5.59 -19.70
CA LEU A 173 -7.51 -6.74 -20.30
C LEU A 173 -8.43 -7.96 -20.38
N TRP A 174 -9.18 -8.23 -19.31
CA TRP A 174 -10.17 -9.30 -19.25
C TRP A 174 -11.30 -9.08 -20.26
N LYS A 175 -11.85 -7.86 -20.35
CA LYS A 175 -12.86 -7.54 -21.37
C LYS A 175 -12.35 -7.74 -22.80
N ARG A 176 -11.10 -7.34 -23.10
CA ARG A 176 -10.50 -7.53 -24.43
C ARG A 176 -10.26 -9.00 -24.77
N THR A 177 -9.70 -9.78 -23.84
CA THR A 177 -9.45 -11.22 -24.03
C THR A 177 -10.74 -12.04 -24.14
N LYS A 178 -11.81 -11.63 -23.43
CA LYS A 178 -13.15 -12.23 -23.59
C LYS A 178 -13.81 -11.83 -24.93
N GLY A 179 -13.68 -10.59 -25.35
CA GLY A 179 -14.23 -10.08 -26.61
C GLY A 179 -13.57 -10.67 -27.87
N ALA A 180 -12.26 -10.94 -27.83
CA ALA A 180 -11.53 -11.61 -28.91
C ALA A 180 -11.91 -13.10 -29.10
N ARG A 181 -12.65 -13.69 -28.16
CA ARG A 181 -13.14 -15.08 -28.18
C ARG A 181 -14.56 -15.24 -28.73
N ALA A 182 -15.24 -14.16 -29.15
CA ALA A 182 -16.54 -14.26 -29.80
C ALA A 182 -16.38 -14.85 -31.22
N PRO A 183 -16.98 -16.02 -31.53
CA PRO A 183 -16.89 -16.60 -32.87
C PRO A 183 -17.55 -15.65 -33.89
N PRO A 184 -17.02 -15.57 -35.13
CA PRO A 184 -17.70 -14.81 -36.19
C PRO A 184 -19.12 -15.37 -36.31
N LYS A 185 -20.12 -14.48 -36.23
CA LYS A 185 -21.48 -14.83 -36.64
C LYS A 185 -21.38 -15.17 -38.13
N TYR A 186 -21.44 -16.46 -38.47
CA TYR A 186 -21.71 -16.86 -39.85
C TYR A 186 -23.08 -16.27 -40.19
N ILE A 187 -23.07 -15.29 -41.10
CA ILE A 187 -24.27 -14.79 -41.75
C ILE A 187 -24.50 -15.79 -42.88
N ASP A 188 -25.33 -16.80 -42.64
CA ASP A 188 -25.84 -17.65 -43.69
C ASP A 188 -26.84 -16.82 -44.53
N ALA A 189 -26.57 -16.76 -45.83
CA ALA A 189 -27.27 -15.98 -46.85
C ALA A 189 -28.59 -16.63 -47.29
#